data_AF-A0A3C2BTT0-F1
#
_entry.id   AF-A0A3C2BTT0-F1
#
_cell.length_a   1.000
_cell.length_b   1.000
_cell.length_c   1.000
_cell.angle_alpha   90.00
_cell.angle_beta   90.00
_cell.angle_gamma   90.00
#
_symmetry.space_group_name_H-M   'P 1'
#
loop_
_entity.id
_entity.type
_entity.pdbx_description
1 polymer ?
#
loop_
_entity_poly.entity_id
_entity_poly.type
_entity_poly.pdbx_seq_one_letter_code
_entity_poly.pdbx_strand_id
1 'polypeptide(L)'
;MLWKLLVEYLRPHRRLLIAVVVFQLAQSIASLYLPTLNADIIDEGVAKGDTGVILNLGGLMLGITLLQIVCSVIAVYFGAKAAMGVGRDLRGAIFTRVGEFSEQEVTRFGPASLITRSTNDVQQVQQLVLMSATLLVTAPMLSIGGVIMAVRQDAQLSWLIAVAVPVLLIAVGLIIVRMVPLFRKMQKRIDTVNR
;
A
#
# COMPACT_ATOMS: atom_id res chain seq x y z
N MET A 1 -7.33 -1.42 20.50
CA MET A 1 -6.49 -0.34 21.07
C MET A 1 -5.71 0.40 19.99
N LEU A 2 -4.92 -0.28 19.15
CA LEU A 2 -4.21 0.31 18.00
C LEU A 2 -5.08 1.14 17.06
N TRP A 3 -6.29 0.67 16.73
CA TRP A 3 -7.20 1.40 15.84
C TRP A 3 -7.60 2.79 16.37
N LYS A 4 -7.89 2.92 17.67
CA LYS A 4 -8.27 4.21 18.28
C LYS A 4 -7.11 5.21 18.21
N LEU A 5 -5.91 4.73 18.51
CA LEU A 5 -4.66 5.50 18.44
C LEU A 5 -4.40 5.97 17.01
N LEU A 6 -4.49 5.07 16.01
CA LEU A 6 -4.37 5.46 14.61
C LEU A 6 -5.41 6.51 14.22
N VAL A 7 -6.70 6.31 14.52
CA VAL A 7 -7.76 7.25 14.14
C VAL A 7 -7.54 8.63 14.77
N GLU A 8 -7.08 8.70 16.02
CA GLU A 8 -6.80 9.95 16.72
C GLU A 8 -5.66 10.74 16.07
N TYR A 9 -4.50 10.10 15.84
CA TYR A 9 -3.33 10.77 15.26
C TYR A 9 -3.43 10.98 13.74
N LEU A 10 -4.25 10.20 13.02
CA LEU A 10 -4.53 10.42 11.59
C LEU A 10 -5.57 11.52 11.35
N ARG A 11 -6.43 11.85 12.33
CA ARG A 11 -7.51 12.84 12.17
C ARG A 11 -7.02 14.23 11.73
N PRO A 12 -5.93 14.80 12.29
CA PRO A 12 -5.38 16.08 11.84
C PRO A 12 -4.89 16.05 10.38
N HIS A 13 -4.46 14.87 9.90
CA HIS A 13 -3.87 14.67 8.59
C HIS A 13 -4.87 14.21 7.52
N ARG A 14 -6.19 14.24 7.80
CA ARG A 14 -7.25 13.77 6.90
C ARG A 14 -7.23 14.38 5.50
N ARG A 15 -6.88 15.67 5.38
CA ARG A 15 -6.78 16.34 4.07
C ARG A 15 -5.71 15.71 3.18
N LEU A 16 -4.58 15.32 3.78
CA LEU A 16 -3.51 14.63 3.07
C LEU A 16 -3.95 13.23 2.64
N LEU A 17 -4.64 12.49 3.52
CA LEU A 17 -5.12 11.15 3.20
C LEU A 17 -6.19 11.16 2.08
N ILE A 18 -7.07 12.15 2.05
CA ILE A 18 -8.03 12.32 0.96
C ILE A 18 -7.27 12.60 -0.35
N ALA A 19 -6.27 13.47 -0.33
CA ALA A 19 -5.44 13.73 -1.50
C ALA A 19 -4.76 12.44 -1.99
N VAL A 20 -4.18 11.63 -1.08
CA VAL A 20 -3.60 10.33 -1.43
C VAL A 20 -4.61 9.47 -2.18
N VAL A 21 -5.82 9.27 -1.63
CA VAL A 21 -6.84 8.42 -2.25
C VAL A 21 -7.23 8.93 -3.64
N VAL A 22 -7.40 10.24 -3.81
CA VAL A 22 -7.78 10.84 -5.09
C VAL A 22 -6.68 10.66 -6.14
N PHE A 23 -5.43 11.00 -5.80
CA PHE A 23 -4.30 10.86 -6.74
C PHE A 23 -3.98 9.40 -7.05
N GLN A 24 -4.10 8.50 -6.06
CA GLN A 24 -3.90 7.07 -6.23
C GLN A 24 -4.97 6.46 -7.14
N LEU A 25 -6.22 6.92 -7.02
CA LEU A 25 -7.31 6.49 -7.89
C LEU A 25 -7.10 6.98 -9.33
N ALA A 26 -6.73 8.26 -9.51
CA ALA A 26 -6.41 8.80 -10.82
C ALA A 26 -5.25 8.04 -11.49
N GLN A 27 -4.18 7.77 -10.75
CA GLN A 27 -3.05 6.96 -11.21
C GLN A 27 -3.48 5.53 -11.57
N SER A 28 -4.32 4.91 -10.76
CA SER A 28 -4.79 3.53 -10.98
C SER A 28 -5.61 3.45 -12.27
N ILE A 29 -6.52 4.40 -12.50
CA ILE A 29 -7.29 4.50 -13.74
C ILE A 29 -6.37 4.67 -14.95
N ALA A 30 -5.42 5.61 -14.88
CA ALA A 30 -4.45 5.82 -15.96
C ALA A 30 -3.67 4.55 -16.28
N SER A 31 -3.19 3.83 -15.26
CA SER A 31 -2.45 2.58 -15.43
C SER A 31 -3.29 1.44 -16.03
N LEU A 32 -4.58 1.39 -15.71
CA LEU A 32 -5.51 0.40 -16.22
C LEU A 32 -6.01 0.69 -17.64
N TYR A 33 -5.85 1.93 -18.11
CA TYR A 33 -6.21 2.33 -19.46
C TYR A 33 -5.12 2.04 -20.50
N LEU A 34 -3.84 1.97 -20.06
CA LEU A 34 -2.70 1.67 -20.94
C LEU A 34 -2.85 0.34 -21.71
N PRO A 35 -3.33 -0.78 -21.13
CA PRO A 35 -3.55 -2.02 -21.87
C PRO A 35 -4.60 -1.89 -22.97
N THR A 36 -5.66 -1.10 -22.76
CA THR A 36 -6.69 -0.87 -23.78
C THR A 36 -6.09 -0.11 -24.97
N LEU A 37 -5.32 0.95 -24.72
CA LEU A 37 -4.61 1.65 -25.79
C LEU A 37 -3.60 0.75 -26.51
N ASN A 38 -2.96 -0.17 -25.78
CA ASN A 38 -2.06 -1.13 -26.39
C ASN A 38 -2.79 -2.12 -27.32
N ALA A 39 -4.02 -2.52 -26.97
CA ALA A 39 -4.88 -3.31 -27.86
C ALA A 39 -5.27 -2.50 -29.10
N ASP A 40 -5.70 -1.25 -28.94
CA ASP A 40 -6.07 -0.36 -30.05
C ASP A 40 -4.90 -0.13 -31.03
N ILE A 41 -3.66 -0.01 -30.53
CA ILE A 41 -2.46 0.06 -31.38
C ILE A 41 -2.31 -1.18 -32.25
N ILE A 42 -2.58 -2.37 -31.70
CA ILE A 42 -2.46 -3.62 -32.43
C ILE A 42 -3.59 -3.75 -33.46
N ASP A 43 -4.84 -3.54 -33.03
CA ASP A 43 -6.03 -3.81 -33.84
C ASP A 43 -6.29 -2.74 -34.90
N GLU A 44 -6.04 -1.46 -34.58
CA GLU A 44 -6.29 -0.34 -35.50
C GLU A 44 -5.04 0.17 -36.19
N GLY A 45 -3.86 0.01 -35.56
CA GLY A 45 -2.58 0.43 -36.13
C GLY A 45 -1.92 -0.70 -36.91
N VAL A 46 -1.41 -1.70 -36.19
CA VAL A 46 -0.54 -2.75 -36.75
C VAL A 46 -1.30 -3.63 -37.75
N ALA A 47 -2.50 -4.09 -37.40
CA ALA A 47 -3.29 -4.97 -38.27
C ALA A 47 -3.76 -4.28 -39.57
N LYS A 48 -3.94 -2.95 -39.54
CA LYS A 48 -4.34 -2.14 -40.71
C LYS A 48 -3.15 -1.50 -41.43
N GLY A 49 -1.95 -1.57 -40.87
CA GLY A 49 -0.74 -0.97 -41.43
C GLY A 49 -0.69 0.56 -41.34
N ASP A 50 -1.49 1.19 -40.48
CA ASP A 50 -1.57 2.65 -40.35
C ASP A 50 -0.56 3.17 -39.30
N THR A 51 0.58 3.66 -39.77
CA THR A 51 1.62 4.24 -38.91
C THR A 51 1.21 5.55 -38.26
N GLY A 52 0.24 6.29 -38.83
CA GLY A 52 -0.30 7.50 -38.24
C GLY A 52 -1.09 7.23 -36.96
N VAL A 53 -1.92 6.18 -36.97
CA VAL A 53 -2.66 5.71 -35.79
C VAL A 53 -1.69 5.24 -34.69
N ILE A 54 -0.65 4.49 -35.07
CA ILE A 54 0.38 4.02 -34.11
C ILE A 54 1.08 5.20 -33.42
N LEU A 55 1.51 6.22 -34.18
CA LEU A 55 2.19 7.38 -33.62
C LEU A 55 1.27 8.24 -32.73
N ASN A 56 0.01 8.44 -33.13
CA ASN A 56 -0.96 9.20 -32.34
C ASN A 56 -1.31 8.50 -31.02
N LEU A 57 -1.62 7.19 -31.06
CA LEU A 57 -1.92 6.41 -29.87
C LEU A 57 -0.69 6.25 -28.97
N GLY A 58 0.50 6.06 -29.55
CA GLY A 58 1.76 6.04 -28.81
C GLY A 58 2.05 7.36 -28.09
N GLY A 59 1.80 8.50 -28.76
CA GLY A 59 1.88 9.82 -28.15
C GLY A 59 0.89 10.00 -27.00
N LEU A 60 -0.35 9.53 -27.15
CA LEU A 60 -1.36 9.52 -26.10
C LEU A 60 -0.92 8.67 -24.90
N MET A 61 -0.38 7.47 -25.14
CA MET A 61 0.15 6.59 -24.08
C MET A 61 1.27 7.28 -23.28
N LEU A 62 2.17 7.99 -23.95
CA LEU A 62 3.21 8.77 -23.27
C LEU A 62 2.61 9.87 -22.39
N GLY A 63 1.59 10.59 -22.89
CA GLY A 63 0.88 11.62 -22.11
C GLY A 63 0.19 11.04 -20.87
N ILE A 64 -0.50 9.91 -21.01
CA ILE A 64 -1.16 9.22 -19.89
C ILE A 64 -0.14 8.68 -18.89
N THR A 65 0.99 8.14 -19.36
CA THR A 65 2.07 7.66 -18.49
C THR A 65 2.70 8.82 -17.71
N LEU A 66 2.89 9.98 -18.33
CA LEU A 66 3.41 11.15 -17.64
C LEU A 66 2.43 11.63 -16.55
N LEU A 67 1.13 11.70 -16.87
CA LEU A 67 0.09 12.02 -15.90
C LEU A 67 0.07 11.00 -14.74
N GLN A 68 0.16 9.71 -15.05
CA GLN A 68 0.24 8.63 -14.08
C GLN A 68 1.43 8.83 -13.13
N ILE A 69 2.62 9.14 -13.66
CA ILE A 69 3.82 9.40 -12.85
C ILE A 69 3.59 10.60 -11.92
N VAL A 70 3.06 11.70 -12.43
CA VAL A 70 2.78 12.90 -11.62
C VAL A 70 1.79 12.57 -10.50
N CYS A 71 0.69 11.87 -10.80
CA CYS A 71 -0.27 11.45 -9.78
C CYS A 71 0.37 10.52 -8.74
N SER A 72 1.19 9.56 -9.16
CA SER A 72 1.91 8.64 -8.26
C SER A 72 2.85 9.39 -7.31
N VAL A 73 3.67 10.31 -7.84
CA VAL A 73 4.59 11.12 -7.03
C VAL A 73 3.83 11.95 -6.00
N ILE A 74 2.72 12.58 -6.41
CA ILE A 74 1.89 13.39 -5.50
C ILE A 74 1.25 12.53 -4.42
N ALA A 75 0.72 11.35 -4.78
CA ALA A 75 0.12 10.41 -3.83
C ALA A 75 1.15 9.93 -2.80
N VAL A 76 2.33 9.50 -3.25
CA VAL A 76 3.42 9.05 -2.36
C VAL A 76 3.92 10.21 -1.48
N TYR A 77 4.06 11.41 -2.03
CA TYR A 77 4.48 12.59 -1.27
C TYR A 77 3.50 12.93 -0.14
N PHE A 78 2.19 12.98 -0.42
CA PHE A 78 1.19 13.24 0.60
C PHE A 78 1.06 12.10 1.61
N GLY A 79 1.20 10.84 1.17
CA GLY A 79 1.22 9.67 2.04
C GLY A 79 2.40 9.70 3.01
N ALA A 80 3.60 10.02 2.51
CA ALA A 80 4.80 10.20 3.31
C ALA A 80 4.66 11.38 4.29
N LYS A 81 4.12 12.51 3.84
CA LYS A 81 3.88 13.67 4.71
C LYS A 81 2.91 13.36 5.84
N ALA A 82 1.84 12.62 5.56
CA ALA A 82 0.90 12.15 6.58
C ALA A 82 1.55 11.17 7.56
N ALA A 83 2.28 10.17 7.06
CA ALA A 83 2.97 9.18 7.89
C ALA A 83 4.00 9.82 8.82
N MET A 84 4.86 10.70 8.29
CA MET A 84 5.86 11.43 9.07
C MET A 84 5.21 12.35 10.10
N GLY A 85 4.06 12.96 9.77
CA GLY A 85 3.27 13.76 10.71
C GLY A 85 2.75 12.96 11.88
N VAL A 86 2.13 11.80 11.61
CA VAL A 86 1.70 10.86 12.65
C VAL A 86 2.87 10.39 13.51
N GLY A 87 4.00 10.04 12.90
CA GLY A 87 5.20 9.60 13.61
C GLY A 87 5.76 10.68 14.54
N ARG A 88 5.78 11.94 14.09
CA ARG A 88 6.19 13.09 14.91
C ARG A 88 5.29 13.26 16.13
N ASP A 89 3.97 13.29 15.91
CA ASP A 89 3.01 13.60 16.96
C ASP A 89 2.95 12.46 18.00
N LEU A 90 3.02 11.21 17.54
CA LEU A 90 3.08 10.04 18.42
C LEU A 90 4.38 10.00 19.23
N ARG A 91 5.52 10.29 18.61
CA ARG A 91 6.82 10.36 19.32
C ARG A 91 6.80 11.44 20.39
N GLY A 92 6.26 12.62 20.06
CA GLY A 92 6.12 13.73 21.00
C GLY A 92 5.26 13.35 22.20
N ALA A 93 4.07 12.78 21.96
CA ALA A 93 3.17 12.39 23.03
C ALA A 93 3.75 11.30 23.94
N ILE A 94 4.43 10.30 23.38
CA ILE A 94 5.10 9.27 24.18
C ILE A 94 6.24 9.87 24.99
N PHE A 95 7.06 10.74 24.39
CA PHE A 95 8.18 11.38 25.10
C PHE A 95 7.69 12.23 26.27
N THR A 96 6.68 13.08 26.06
CA THR A 96 6.06 13.87 27.14
C THR A 96 5.54 12.95 28.25
N ARG A 97 4.85 11.86 27.89
CA ARG A 97 4.28 10.96 28.88
C ARG A 97 5.34 10.20 29.69
N VAL A 98 6.43 9.79 29.05
CA VAL A 98 7.56 9.14 29.72
C VAL A 98 8.27 10.12 30.67
N GLY A 99 8.36 11.40 30.30
CA GLY A 99 8.92 12.45 31.16
C GLY A 99 8.09 12.74 32.42
N GLU A 100 6.79 12.42 32.42
CA GLU A 100 5.90 12.58 33.57
C GLU A 100 5.88 11.36 34.52
N PHE A 101 6.55 10.26 34.16
CA PHE A 101 6.53 9.04 34.97
C PHE A 101 7.36 9.19 36.24
N SER A 102 6.81 8.65 37.34
CA SER A 102 7.53 8.45 38.59
C SER A 102 8.60 7.34 38.46
N GLU A 103 9.58 7.33 39.36
CA GLU A 103 10.60 6.27 39.39
C GLU A 103 10.00 4.86 39.52
N GLN A 104 8.88 4.73 40.26
CA GLN A 104 8.14 3.47 40.39
C GLN A 104 7.59 2.99 39.04
N GLU A 105 7.05 3.92 38.24
CA GLU A 105 6.52 3.61 36.91
C GLU A 105 7.64 3.28 35.91
N VAL A 106 8.75 4.03 35.93
CA VAL A 106 9.92 3.75 35.10
C VAL A 106 10.49 2.36 35.41
N THR A 107 10.58 2.01 36.69
CA THR A 107 11.05 0.69 37.13
C THR A 107 10.08 -0.41 36.74
N ARG A 108 8.76 -0.16 36.83
CA ARG A 108 7.72 -1.11 36.43
C ARG A 108 7.76 -1.44 34.93
N PHE A 109 7.96 -0.45 34.08
CA PHE A 109 8.02 -0.67 32.62
C PHE A 109 9.40 -1.13 32.15
N GLY A 110 10.46 -0.74 32.85
CA GLY A 110 11.85 -1.00 32.48
C GLY A 110 12.36 0.03 31.46
N PRO A 111 13.51 0.68 31.71
CA PRO A 111 14.08 1.68 30.81
C PRO A 111 14.26 1.17 29.36
N ALA A 112 14.70 -0.07 29.19
CA ALA A 112 14.87 -0.68 27.88
C ALA A 112 13.54 -0.82 27.09
N SER A 113 12.43 -1.11 27.78
CA SER A 113 11.11 -1.16 27.13
C SER A 113 10.62 0.22 26.74
N LEU A 114 10.86 1.23 27.58
CA LEU A 114 10.48 2.61 27.27
C LEU A 114 11.25 3.16 26.07
N ILE A 115 12.55 2.83 25.94
CA ILE A 115 13.36 3.19 24.77
C ILE A 115 12.80 2.54 23.51
N THR A 116 12.55 1.23 23.52
CA THR A 116 12.05 0.50 22.34
C THR A 116 10.65 0.97 21.93
N ARG A 117 9.77 1.27 22.90
CA ARG A 117 8.44 1.85 22.63
C ARG A 117 8.49 3.27 22.06
N SER A 118 9.44 4.09 22.50
CA SER A 118 9.58 5.47 22.03
C SER A 118 10.27 5.58 20.66
N THR A 119 10.94 4.52 20.21
CA THR A 119 11.73 4.48 18.97
C THR A 119 11.14 3.51 17.96
N ASN A 120 11.37 2.20 18.16
CA ASN A 120 10.97 1.13 17.26
C ASN A 120 9.45 1.06 17.07
N ASP A 121 8.66 1.08 18.15
CA ASP A 121 7.20 0.94 18.01
C ASP A 121 6.60 2.15 17.27
N VAL A 122 7.09 3.36 17.55
CA VAL A 122 6.68 4.56 16.80
C VAL A 122 7.05 4.44 15.33
N GLN A 123 8.26 3.96 15.01
CA GLN A 123 8.67 3.75 13.63
C GLN A 123 7.81 2.70 12.93
N GLN A 124 7.43 1.62 13.61
CA GLN A 124 6.55 0.59 13.05
C GLN A 124 5.15 1.15 12.77
N VAL A 125 4.60 1.97 13.67
CA VAL A 125 3.32 2.65 13.43
C VAL A 125 3.43 3.63 12.26
N GLN A 126 4.50 4.42 12.19
CA GLN A 126 4.76 5.33 11.09
C GLN A 126 4.85 4.58 9.75
N GLN A 127 5.58 3.47 9.72
CA GLN A 127 5.73 2.64 8.52
C GLN A 127 4.39 2.00 8.12
N LEU A 128 3.60 1.54 9.09
CA LEU A 128 2.25 1.03 8.85
C LEU A 128 1.38 2.09 8.16
N VAL A 129 1.42 3.35 8.62
CA VAL A 129 0.67 4.44 8.00
C VAL A 129 1.15 4.71 6.57
N LEU A 130 2.47 4.73 6.35
CA LEU A 130 3.05 4.90 5.02
C LEU A 130 2.61 3.79 4.07
N MET A 131 2.81 2.52 4.45
CA MET A 131 2.42 1.36 3.65
C MET A 131 0.91 1.31 3.41
N SER A 132 0.12 1.74 4.40
CA SER A 132 -1.33 1.83 4.23
C SER A 132 -1.70 2.84 3.15
N ALA A 133 -1.09 4.02 3.19
CA ALA A 133 -1.33 5.09 2.24
C ALA A 133 -0.85 4.75 0.81
N THR A 134 0.25 4.02 0.65
CA THR A 134 0.87 3.77 -0.67
C THR A 134 0.52 2.43 -1.29
N LEU A 135 0.40 1.36 -0.49
CA LEU A 135 0.21 -0.01 -0.99
C LEU A 135 -1.20 -0.52 -0.70
N LEU A 136 -1.66 -0.43 0.54
CA LEU A 136 -2.96 -1.03 0.92
C LEU A 136 -4.15 -0.32 0.28
N VAL A 137 -4.05 0.96 -0.03
CA VAL A 137 -5.08 1.70 -0.79
C VAL A 137 -5.05 1.31 -2.27
N THR A 138 -3.85 1.16 -2.85
CA THR A 138 -3.65 0.90 -4.29
C THR A 138 -4.05 -0.52 -4.68
N ALA A 139 -3.72 -1.50 -3.85
CA ALA A 139 -4.00 -2.92 -4.12
C ALA A 139 -5.48 -3.20 -4.45
N PRO A 140 -6.49 -2.77 -3.64
CA PRO A 140 -7.89 -2.98 -3.98
C PRO A 140 -8.34 -2.15 -5.19
N MET A 141 -7.81 -0.94 -5.39
CA MET A 141 -8.12 -0.13 -6.58
C MET A 141 -7.73 -0.84 -7.88
N LEU A 142 -6.51 -1.37 -7.93
CA LEU A 142 -6.02 -2.12 -9.09
C LEU A 142 -6.71 -3.48 -9.23
N SER A 143 -6.99 -4.16 -8.11
CA SER A 143 -7.68 -5.46 -8.15
C SER A 143 -9.10 -5.32 -8.69
N ILE A 144 -9.88 -4.37 -8.17
CA ILE A 144 -11.26 -4.13 -8.61
C ILE A 144 -11.27 -3.56 -10.03
N GLY A 145 -10.45 -2.54 -10.30
CA GLY A 145 -10.38 -1.90 -11.62
C GLY A 145 -9.87 -2.86 -12.70
N GLY A 146 -8.90 -3.71 -12.38
CA GLY A 146 -8.35 -4.73 -13.27
C GLY A 146 -9.38 -5.79 -13.65
N VAL A 147 -10.15 -6.29 -12.68
CA VAL A 147 -11.24 -7.23 -12.96
C VAL A 147 -12.31 -6.60 -13.85
N ILE A 148 -12.70 -5.35 -13.59
CA ILE A 148 -13.69 -4.64 -14.42
C ILE A 148 -13.18 -4.47 -15.86
N MET A 149 -11.93 -4.05 -16.05
CA MET A 149 -11.35 -3.86 -17.38
C MET A 149 -11.16 -5.17 -18.13
N ALA A 150 -10.76 -6.25 -17.44
CA ALA A 150 -10.64 -7.56 -18.06
C ALA A 150 -12.00 -8.07 -18.60
N VAL A 151 -13.06 -7.96 -17.79
CA VAL A 151 -14.43 -8.35 -18.18
C VAL A 151 -14.94 -7.51 -19.35
N ARG A 152 -14.56 -6.23 -19.41
CA ARG A 152 -14.91 -5.35 -20.54
C ARG A 152 -14.19 -5.69 -21.83
N GLN A 153 -12.92 -6.10 -21.75
CA GLN A 153 -12.12 -6.42 -22.93
C GLN A 153 -12.56 -7.74 -23.56
N ASP A 154 -12.73 -8.79 -22.73
CA ASP A 154 -13.21 -10.09 -23.20
C ASP A 154 -13.84 -10.86 -22.02
N ALA A 155 -15.18 -10.96 -22.05
CA ALA A 155 -15.94 -11.65 -21.02
C ALA A 155 -15.70 -13.17 -21.02
N GLN A 156 -15.35 -13.76 -22.17
CA GLN A 156 -15.14 -15.20 -22.32
C GLN A 156 -13.80 -15.63 -21.74
N LEU A 157 -12.74 -14.85 -21.97
CA LEU A 157 -11.42 -15.05 -21.35
C LEU A 157 -11.41 -14.70 -19.86
N SER A 158 -12.29 -13.79 -19.41
CA SER A 158 -12.37 -13.38 -18.00
C SER A 158 -12.78 -14.51 -17.05
N TRP A 159 -13.44 -15.56 -17.54
CA TRP A 159 -13.72 -16.76 -16.72
C TRP A 159 -12.44 -17.42 -16.20
N LEU A 160 -11.35 -17.35 -16.97
CA LEU A 160 -10.04 -17.85 -16.54
C LEU A 160 -9.58 -17.13 -15.26
N ILE A 161 -9.76 -15.81 -15.19
CA ILE A 161 -9.41 -15.00 -14.01
C ILE A 161 -10.29 -15.40 -12.81
N ALA A 162 -11.59 -15.62 -13.04
CA ALA A 162 -12.53 -16.03 -12.01
C ALA A 162 -12.16 -17.38 -11.36
N VAL A 163 -11.50 -18.29 -12.08
CA VAL A 163 -11.01 -19.57 -11.55
C VAL A 163 -9.58 -19.44 -11.00
N ALA A 164 -8.69 -18.74 -11.72
CA ALA A 164 -7.28 -18.62 -11.36
C ALA A 164 -7.08 -17.86 -10.03
N VAL A 165 -7.84 -16.78 -9.80
CA VAL A 165 -7.72 -15.98 -8.56
C VAL A 165 -8.05 -16.80 -7.31
N PRO A 166 -9.20 -17.50 -7.22
CA PRO A 166 -9.48 -18.40 -6.09
C PRO A 166 -8.44 -19.50 -5.90
N VAL A 167 -7.98 -20.14 -6.98
CA VAL A 167 -6.95 -21.20 -6.89
C VAL A 167 -5.66 -20.64 -6.31
N LEU A 168 -5.24 -19.47 -6.76
CA LEU A 168 -4.05 -18.78 -6.23
C LEU A 168 -4.23 -18.39 -4.76
N LEU A 169 -5.39 -17.86 -4.38
CA LEU A 169 -5.71 -17.51 -2.99
C LEU A 169 -5.69 -18.74 -2.08
N ILE A 170 -6.23 -19.88 -2.53
CA ILE A 170 -6.19 -21.14 -1.79
C ILE A 170 -4.74 -21.62 -1.64
N ALA A 171 -3.97 -21.64 -2.73
CA ALA A 171 -2.57 -22.08 -2.69
C ALA A 171 -1.72 -21.22 -1.73
N VAL A 172 -1.82 -19.89 -1.84
CA VAL A 172 -1.13 -18.96 -0.93
C VAL A 172 -1.63 -19.11 0.50
N GLY A 173 -2.95 -19.27 0.69
CA GLY A 173 -3.56 -19.50 2.00
C GLY A 173 -3.01 -20.76 2.69
N LEU A 174 -2.92 -21.88 1.96
CA LEU A 174 -2.34 -23.12 2.47
C LEU A 174 -0.87 -22.95 2.87
N ILE A 175 -0.08 -22.24 2.05
CA ILE A 175 1.32 -21.93 2.36
C ILE A 175 1.40 -21.11 3.65
N ILE A 176 0.62 -20.05 3.79
CA ILE A 176 0.64 -19.17 4.97
C ILE A 176 0.23 -19.94 6.23
N VAL A 177 -0.85 -20.72 6.18
CA VAL A 177 -1.33 -21.53 7.31
C VAL A 177 -0.25 -22.51 7.80
N ARG A 178 0.58 -23.04 6.89
CA ARG A 178 1.69 -23.91 7.25
C ARG A 178 2.95 -23.15 7.70
N MET A 179 3.22 -22.00 7.10
CA MET A 179 4.42 -21.20 7.34
C MET A 179 4.40 -20.50 8.71
N VAL A 180 3.28 -19.88 9.11
CA VAL A 180 3.13 -19.16 10.38
C VAL A 180 3.51 -20.00 11.62
N PRO A 181 3.03 -21.25 11.79
CA PRO A 181 3.42 -22.05 12.94
C PRO A 181 4.89 -22.47 12.91
N LEU A 182 5.49 -22.63 11.73
CA LEU A 182 6.92 -22.94 11.59
C LEU A 182 7.79 -21.75 12.02
N PHE A 183 7.43 -20.54 11.61
CA PHE A 183 8.09 -19.32 12.06
C PHE A 183 8.01 -19.15 13.58
N ARG A 184 6.85 -19.42 14.19
CA ARG A 184 6.71 -19.39 15.66
C ARG A 184 7.61 -20.41 16.36
N LYS A 185 7.79 -21.61 15.79
CA LYS A 185 8.71 -22.63 16.33
C LYS A 185 10.17 -22.17 16.21
N MET A 186 10.54 -21.56 15.08
CA MET A 186 11.88 -21.00 14.88
C MET A 186 12.17 -19.88 15.89
N GLN A 187 11.22 -18.96 16.10
CA GLN A 187 11.34 -17.88 17.09
C GLN A 187 11.68 -18.43 18.47
N LYS A 188 10.93 -19.43 18.96
CA LYS A 188 11.19 -20.06 20.27
C LYS A 188 12.59 -20.68 20.37
N ARG A 189 13.11 -21.25 19.29
CA ARG A 189 14.47 -21.82 19.27
C ARG A 189 15.53 -20.74 19.37
N ILE A 190 15.38 -19.64 18.64
CA ILE A 190 16.27 -18.48 18.74
C ILE A 190 16.24 -17.90 20.15
N ASP A 191 15.05 -17.73 20.74
CA ASP A 191 14.89 -17.21 22.11
C ASP A 191 15.57 -18.11 23.15
N THR A 192 15.64 -19.43 22.91
CA THR A 192 16.31 -20.37 23.80
C THR A 192 17.84 -20.27 23.70
N VAL A 193 18.37 -20.01 22.51
CA VAL A 193 19.83 -19.85 22.28
C VAL A 193 20.33 -18.50 22.81
N ASN A 194 19.51 -17.46 22.77
CA ASN A 194 19.84 -16.12 23.26
C ASN A 194 19.66 -15.95 24.78
N ARG A 195 19.28 -17.01 25.50
CA ARG A 195 19.13 -17.02 26.95
C ARG A 195 20.40 -17.52 27.63
#